data_AF-A0A3P7LJ42-F1
#
_entry.id   AF-A0A3P7LJ42-F1
#
_cell.length_a   1.000
_cell.length_b   1.000
_cell.length_c   1.000
_cell.angle_alpha   90.00
_cell.angle_beta   90.00
_cell.angle_gamma   90.00
#
_symmetry.space_group_name_H-M   'P 1'
#
loop_
_entity.id
_entity.type
_entity.pdbx_description
1 polymer ?
#
loop_
_entity_poly.entity_id
_entity_poly.type
_entity_poly.pdbx_seq_one_letter_code
_entity_poly.pdbx_strand_id
1 'polypeptide(L)'
;MIVFSAGAMTPDLRTKVVSAGLQNICDLILVVYNKNDFKKEDRQYAYNQASAISEMLRWFNLDPPPFTYELHKHTDLEDRYTVGTFSLFTFLAYQPL
;
A
#
# COMPACT_ATOMS: atom_id res chain seq x y z
N MET A 1 -3.59 -13.55 -15.10
CA MET A 1 -3.85 -12.20 -14.56
C MET A 1 -5.35 -12.05 -14.37
N ILE A 2 -5.86 -12.19 -13.15
CA ILE A 2 -7.29 -11.99 -12.88
C ILE A 2 -7.48 -10.49 -12.64
N VAL A 3 -8.08 -9.82 -13.62
CA VAL A 3 -8.45 -8.40 -13.52
C VAL A 3 -9.78 -8.35 -12.75
N PHE A 4 -9.74 -7.99 -11.47
CA PHE A 4 -10.95 -7.54 -10.79
C PHE A 4 -11.26 -6.16 -11.33
N SER A 5 -12.39 -6.05 -12.04
CA SER A 5 -13.00 -4.73 -12.24
C SER A 5 -13.32 -4.19 -10.84
N ALA A 6 -12.70 -3.10 -10.43
CA ALA A 6 -13.06 -2.39 -9.21
C ALA A 6 -14.57 -2.03 -9.19
N GLY A 7 -15.21 -1.97 -10.36
CA GLY A 7 -16.66 -1.81 -10.52
C GLY A 7 -17.51 -3.03 -10.20
N ALA A 8 -16.91 -4.20 -9.93
CA ALA A 8 -17.61 -5.40 -9.47
C ALA A 8 -17.76 -5.49 -7.94
N MET A 9 -17.12 -4.59 -7.18
CA MET A 9 -17.28 -4.53 -5.73
C MET A 9 -18.56 -3.77 -5.35
N THR A 10 -19.27 -4.27 -4.33
CA THR A 10 -20.37 -3.51 -3.72
C THR A 10 -19.83 -2.20 -3.11
N PRO A 11 -20.65 -1.14 -3.01
CA PRO A 11 -20.24 0.12 -2.39
C PRO A 11 -19.68 -0.04 -0.97
N ASP A 12 -20.26 -0.94 -0.18
CA ASP A 12 -19.81 -1.23 1.18
C ASP A 12 -18.42 -1.88 1.20
N LEU A 13 -18.20 -2.88 0.34
CA LEU A 13 -16.91 -3.55 0.22
C LEU A 13 -15.84 -2.57 -0.27
N ARG A 14 -16.17 -1.75 -1.28
CA ARG A 14 -15.29 -0.70 -1.78
C ARG A 14 -14.86 0.25 -0.66
N THR A 15 -15.81 0.69 0.17
CA THR A 15 -15.54 1.60 1.28
C THR A 15 -14.62 0.96 2.31
N LYS A 16 -14.87 -0.31 2.68
CA LYS A 16 -13.99 -1.06 3.60
C LYS A 16 -12.56 -1.17 3.07
N VAL A 17 -12.40 -1.54 1.78
CA VAL A 17 -11.09 -1.71 1.13
C VAL A 17 -10.31 -0.40 1.07
N VAL A 18 -10.97 0.67 0.65
CA VAL A 18 -10.37 2.00 0.57
C VAL A 18 -9.93 2.48 1.95
N SER A 19 -10.80 2.40 2.96
CA SER A 19 -10.49 2.85 4.32
C SER A 19 -9.35 2.05 4.92
N ALA A 20 -9.33 0.73 4.74
CA ALA A 20 -8.26 -0.12 5.24
C ALA A 20 -6.93 0.16 4.50
N GLY A 21 -6.97 0.43 3.19
CA GLY A 21 -5.80 0.86 2.43
C GLY A 21 -5.24 2.20 2.92
N LEU A 22 -6.11 3.19 3.15
CA LEU A 22 -5.72 4.50 3.67
C LEU A 22 -5.16 4.45 5.10
N GLN A 23 -5.71 3.58 5.96
CA GLN A 23 -5.18 3.40 7.31
C GLN A 23 -3.78 2.76 7.24
N ASN A 24 -3.64 1.68 6.47
CA ASN A 24 -2.39 0.96 6.37
C ASN A 24 -1.26 1.80 5.78
N ILE A 25 -1.54 2.64 4.77
CA ILE A 25 -0.48 3.47 4.20
C ILE A 25 0.06 4.51 5.19
N CYS A 26 -0.80 5.06 6.05
CA CYS A 26 -0.38 5.97 7.12
C CYS A 26 0.59 5.27 8.08
N ASP A 27 0.25 4.06 8.53
CA ASP A 27 1.08 3.29 9.47
C ASP A 27 2.41 2.87 8.84
N LEU A 28 2.39 2.43 7.58
CA LEU A 28 3.59 2.02 6.85
C LEU A 28 4.55 3.20 6.59
N ILE A 29 4.02 4.39 6.33
CA ILE A 29 4.84 5.60 6.14
C ILE A 29 5.61 5.94 7.42
N LEU A 30 5.01 5.78 8.60
CA LEU A 30 5.71 5.99 9.87
C LEU A 30 6.93 5.06 10.02
N VAL A 31 6.79 3.80 9.59
CA VAL A 31 7.89 2.83 9.57
C VAL A 31 8.97 3.27 8.58
N VAL A 32 8.59 3.64 7.35
CA VAL A 32 9.53 4.09 6.29
C VAL A 32 10.35 5.30 6.76
N TYR A 33 9.72 6.23 7.48
CA TYR A 33 10.34 7.45 7.98
C TYR A 33 11.36 7.24 9.09
N ASN A 34 11.10 6.28 9.97
CA ASN A 34 11.82 6.20 11.23
C ASN A 34 13.10 5.34 11.13
N LYS A 35 14.17 5.98 10.62
CA LYS A 35 15.49 5.35 10.40
C LYS A 35 16.19 4.91 11.70
N ASN A 36 15.80 5.47 12.84
CA ASN A 36 16.43 5.19 14.13
C ASN A 36 15.81 3.96 14.79
N ASP A 37 14.51 3.76 14.60
CA ASP A 37 13.76 2.70 15.28
C ASP A 37 13.62 1.43 14.41
N PHE A 38 13.78 1.54 13.08
CA PHE A 38 13.64 0.42 12.15
C PHE A 38 14.86 0.18 11.27
N LYS A 39 15.19 -1.10 11.06
CA LYS A 39 16.26 -1.51 10.16
C LYS A 39 15.89 -1.23 8.71
N LYS A 40 16.91 -1.12 7.84
CA LYS A 40 16.70 -0.87 6.40
C LYS A 40 15.77 -1.91 5.76
N GLU A 41 15.87 -3.17 6.15
CA GLU A 41 15.04 -4.27 5.65
C GLU A 41 13.55 -4.08 5.98
N ASP A 42 13.24 -3.75 7.24
CA ASP A 42 11.87 -3.50 7.68
C ASP A 42 11.27 -2.27 6.98
N ARG A 43 12.10 -1.22 6.84
CA ARG A 43 11.73 0.00 6.11
C ARG A 43 11.50 -0.28 4.63
N GLN A 44 12.30 -1.15 4.01
CA GLN A 44 12.13 -1.57 2.61
C GLN A 44 10.84 -2.37 2.42
N TYR A 45 10.53 -3.27 3.35
CA TYR A 45 9.26 -4.00 3.33
C TYR A 45 8.07 -3.03 3.43
N ALA A 46 8.12 -2.10 4.37
CA ALA A 46 7.07 -1.09 4.52
C ALA A 46 6.92 -0.19 3.29
N TYR A 47 8.04 0.23 2.68
CA TYR A 47 8.06 0.99 1.44
C TYR A 47 7.38 0.26 0.28
N ASN A 48 7.67 -1.04 0.12
CA ASN A 48 7.08 -1.87 -0.93
C ASN A 48 5.56 -2.01 -0.72
N GLN A 49 5.12 -2.23 0.52
CA GLN A 49 3.69 -2.33 0.87
C GLN A 49 2.96 -1.00 0.64
N ALA A 50 3.54 0.12 1.08
CA ALA A 50 2.96 1.46 0.90
C ALA A 50 2.85 1.85 -0.59
N SER A 51 3.84 1.47 -1.39
CA SER A 51 3.82 1.67 -2.85
C SER A 51 2.69 0.87 -3.50
N ALA A 52 2.53 -0.40 -3.13
CA ALA A 52 1.46 -1.24 -3.68
C ALA A 52 0.06 -0.78 -3.26
N ILE A 53 -0.10 -0.32 -2.01
CA ILE A 53 -1.36 0.27 -1.55
C ILE A 53 -1.66 1.58 -2.30
N SER A 54 -0.65 2.41 -2.57
CA SER A 54 -0.81 3.61 -3.40
C SER A 54 -1.32 3.27 -4.80
N GLU A 55 -0.79 2.21 -5.42
CA GLU A 55 -1.27 1.71 -6.71
C GLU A 55 -2.71 1.18 -6.63
N MET A 56 -3.03 0.42 -5.58
CA MET A 56 -4.39 -0.08 -5.33
C MET A 56 -5.41 1.07 -5.20
N LEU A 57 -5.08 2.14 -4.47
CA LEU A 57 -5.94 3.30 -4.30
C LEU A 57 -6.20 4.01 -5.65
N ARG A 58 -5.19 4.07 -6.54
CA ARG A 58 -5.36 4.62 -7.89
C ARG A 58 -6.39 3.84 -8.71
N TRP A 59 -6.53 2.52 -8.52
CA TRP A 59 -7.58 1.73 -9.18
C TRP A 59 -9.00 2.13 -8.74
N PHE A 60 -9.14 2.80 -7.59
CA PHE A 60 -10.40 3.36 -7.12
C PHE A 60 -10.60 4.84 -7.47
N ASN A 61 -9.76 5.40 -8.36
CA ASN A 61 -9.66 6.83 -8.69
C ASN A 61 -9.33 7.71 -7.47
N LEU A 62 -8.66 7.14 -6.47
CA LEU A 62 -8.07 7.90 -5.38
C LEU A 62 -6.60 8.04 -5.72
N ASP A 63 -6.21 9.22 -6.18
CA ASP A 63 -4.79 9.55 -6.20
C ASP A 63 -4.44 10.00 -4.77
N PRO A 64 -3.44 9.38 -4.12
CA PRO A 64 -2.89 9.91 -2.88
C PRO A 64 -1.58 10.68 -3.17
N PRO A 65 -1.65 11.93 -3.70
CA PRO A 65 -0.47 12.74 -3.97
C PRO A 65 0.49 12.87 -2.78
N PRO A 66 0.01 13.05 -1.52
CA PRO A 66 0.90 13.17 -0.38
C PRO A 66 1.76 11.92 -0.21
N PHE A 67 1.16 10.73 -0.23
CA PHE A 67 1.86 9.49 0.09
C PHE A 67 2.87 9.08 -1.00
N THR A 68 2.51 9.29 -2.28
CA THR A 68 3.46 9.03 -3.38
C THR A 68 4.67 9.97 -3.30
N TYR A 69 4.45 11.26 -3.00
CA TYR A 69 5.53 12.23 -2.86
C TYR A 69 6.41 11.93 -1.64
N GLU A 70 5.81 11.55 -0.51
CA GLU A 70 6.56 11.18 0.69
C GLU A 70 7.43 9.93 0.46
N LEU A 71 6.92 8.91 -0.23
CA LEU A 71 7.68 7.70 -0.54
C LEU A 71 8.91 8.01 -1.42
N HIS A 72 8.77 8.82 -2.47
CA HIS A 72 9.89 9.17 -3.36
C HIS A 72 11.04 9.93 -2.68
N LYS A 73 10.86 10.48 -1.47
CA LYS A 73 11.96 11.10 -0.71
C LYS A 73 12.95 10.07 -0.15
N HIS A 74 12.56 8.80 -0.07
CA HIS A 74 13.37 7.73 0.51
C HIS A 74 14.19 6.99 -0.56
N THR A 75 15.11 7.70 -1.21
CA THR A 75 15.98 7.17 -2.27
C THR A 75 16.89 6.02 -1.80
N ASP A 76 16.99 5.78 -0.49
CA ASP A 76 17.68 4.63 0.10
C ASP A 76 16.91 3.30 -0.03
N LEU A 77 15.62 3.36 -0.40
CA LEU A 77 14.68 2.22 -0.41
C LEU A 77 14.16 1.88 -1.83
N GLU A 78 14.84 2.31 -2.88
CA GLU A 78 14.47 2.03 -4.27
C GLU A 78 15.05 0.71 -4.83
N ASP A 79 15.67 -0.13 -4.00
CA ASP A 79 16.31 -1.36 -4.47
C ASP A 79 15.26 -2.34 -5.03
N ARG A 80 15.16 -2.29 -6.36
CA ARG A 80 14.51 -3.20 -7.31
C ARG A 80 13.65 -4.27 -6.66
N TYR A 81 12.34 -4.03 -6.63
CA TYR A 81 11.26 -5.03 -6.75
C TYR A 81 11.74 -6.50 -6.65
N THR A 82 12.14 -6.94 -5.45
CA THR A 82 12.08 -8.36 -5.11
C THR A 82 10.63 -8.61 -4.77
N VAL A 83 9.92 -9.05 -5.81
CA VAL A 83 8.48 -9.30 -5.91
C VAL A 83 7.90 -9.92 -4.63
N GLY A 84 7.53 -9.06 -3.68
CA GLY A 84 6.48 -9.34 -2.71
C GLY A 84 5.21 -8.78 -3.32
N THR A 85 4.63 -9.49 -4.29
CA THR A 85 3.34 -9.16 -4.88
C THR A 85 2.35 -8.91 -3.74
N PHE A 86 2.02 -7.66 -3.48
CA PHE A 86 0.82 -7.31 -2.73
C PHE A 86 -0.34 -7.79 -3.58
N SER A 87 -0.83 -8.99 -3.27
CA SER A 87 -2.05 -9.48 -3.88
C SER A 87 -3.19 -8.83 -3.13
N LEU A 88 -4.02 -8.06 -3.85
CA LEU A 88 -5.29 -7.55 -3.34
C LEU A 88 -6.11 -8.70 -2.70
N PHE A 89 -5.98 -9.93 -3.21
CA PHE A 89 -6.57 -11.11 -2.58
C PHE A 89 -6.04 -11.41 -1.18
N THR A 90 -4.73 -11.32 -0.96
CA THR A 90 -4.15 -11.55 0.37
C THR A 90 -4.64 -10.47 1.32
N PHE A 91 -4.63 -9.20 0.90
CA PHE A 91 -5.17 -8.12 1.71
C PHE A 91 -6.64 -8.34 2.08
N LEU A 92 -7.49 -8.65 1.10
CA LEU A 92 -8.92 -8.95 1.29
C LEU A 92 -9.17 -10.20 2.15
N ALA A 93 -8.34 -11.23 2.03
CA ALA A 93 -8.46 -12.47 2.81
C ALA A 93 -8.12 -12.29 4.30
N TYR A 94 -7.35 -11.24 4.65
CA TYR A 94 -6.97 -10.92 6.02
C TYR A 94 -7.78 -9.76 6.63
N GLN A 95 -8.73 -9.17 5.91
CA GLN A 95 -9.68 -8.22 6.52
C GLN A 95 -10.77 -9.00 7.26
N PRO A 96 -11.00 -8.77 8.56
CA PRO A 96 -12.17 -9.35 9.24
C PRO A 96 -13.46 -8.83 8.58
N LEU A 97 -14.38 -9.74 8.28
CA LEU A 97 -15.69 -9.45 7.65
C LEU A 97 -16.51 -8.46 8.49
#